data_AF-A0A0R1W5E3-F1
#
_entry.id   AF-A0A0R1W5E3-F1
#
_cell.length_a   1.000
_cell.length_b   1.000
_cell.length_c   1.000
_cell.angle_alpha   90.00
_cell.angle_beta   90.00
_cell.angle_gamma   90.00
#
_symmetry.space_group_name_H-M   'P 1'
#
loop_
_entity.id
_entity.type
_entity.pdbx_description
1 polymer ?
#
loop_
_entity_poly.entity_id
_entity_poly.type
_entity_poly.pdbx_seq_one_letter_code
_entity_poly.pdbx_strand_id
1 'polypeptide(L)'
;MDIDSMDRDALLDTLHKAQKLPEDEKKVAAVRRQRDEFLAPYFEETEAGRQAKQARKDALNKDDVKDLRQQLRIADERMKLAQHPVEIQKKFKTRSIIAVSVLVVLGLIALIYGKFFITGSSTSNFGGTTKRLVTSIYTMFFFLAIFYGFYRYFYWRKYRPQLVKYAQKKKDELKPVQAKLDDIKTDLAANYDEAIEPFAQSYNSDDADYREIISQLNQQEQIVKEDQAALETIPENVRNVKDMNHFTKSLEAGHAETWQQLMEAHDKQERQREEIRRKEEAAKQAEANKLSARQRNRNNGQQHHKG
;
A
#
# COMPACT_ATOMS: atom_id res chain seq x y z
N MET A 1 -30.92 19.84 -24.23
CA MET A 1 -30.47 20.00 -25.63
C MET A 1 -30.30 18.61 -26.19
N ASP A 2 -30.77 18.35 -27.41
CA ASP A 2 -30.67 17.02 -28.02
C ASP A 2 -29.27 16.83 -28.63
N ILE A 3 -28.60 15.72 -28.34
CA ILE A 3 -27.21 15.44 -28.80
C ILE A 3 -27.13 15.35 -30.32
N ASP A 4 -28.22 14.94 -30.97
CA ASP A 4 -28.33 14.84 -32.43
C ASP A 4 -28.28 16.22 -33.13
N SER A 5 -28.56 17.29 -32.39
CA SER A 5 -28.60 18.67 -32.90
C SER A 5 -27.34 19.47 -32.62
N MET A 6 -26.38 18.91 -31.88
CA MET A 6 -25.16 19.59 -31.50
C MET A 6 -24.18 19.67 -32.68
N ASP A 7 -23.50 20.82 -32.81
CA ASP A 7 -22.37 20.94 -33.72
C ASP A 7 -21.13 20.23 -33.17
N ARG A 8 -20.09 20.12 -33.99
CA ARG A 8 -18.84 19.42 -33.63
C ARG A 8 -18.22 19.95 -32.34
N ASP A 9 -18.21 21.27 -32.15
CA ASP A 9 -17.56 21.90 -31.00
C ASP A 9 -18.37 21.66 -29.71
N ALA A 10 -19.70 21.76 -29.78
CA ALA A 10 -20.60 21.43 -28.67
C ALA A 10 -20.55 19.93 -28.33
N LEU A 11 -20.42 19.04 -29.32
CA LEU A 11 -20.23 17.60 -29.10
C LEU A 11 -18.90 17.31 -28.41
N LEU A 12 -17.82 17.96 -28.84
CA LEU A 12 -16.51 17.84 -28.20
C LEU A 12 -16.54 18.32 -26.75
N ASP A 13 -17.12 19.49 -26.49
CA ASP A 13 -17.26 20.02 -25.12
C ASP A 13 -18.07 19.06 -24.24
N THR A 14 -19.21 18.55 -24.74
CA THR A 14 -20.05 17.59 -24.03
C THR A 14 -19.30 16.31 -23.69
N LEU A 15 -18.58 15.73 -24.65
CA LEU A 15 -17.80 14.50 -24.45
C LEU A 15 -16.63 14.72 -23.48
N HIS A 16 -15.93 15.85 -23.58
CA HIS A 16 -14.82 16.19 -22.68
C HIS A 16 -15.30 16.40 -21.24
N LYS A 17 -16.42 17.10 -21.04
CA LYS A 17 -17.06 17.28 -19.73
C LYS A 17 -17.47 15.94 -19.11
N ALA A 18 -18.20 15.12 -19.87
CA ALA A 18 -18.61 13.78 -19.42
C ALA A 18 -17.42 12.87 -19.04
N GLN A 19 -16.28 13.00 -19.73
CA GLN A 19 -15.06 12.24 -19.42
C GLN A 19 -14.34 12.71 -18.14
N LYS A 20 -14.45 14.00 -17.80
CA LYS A 20 -13.78 14.59 -16.63
C LYS A 20 -14.54 14.39 -15.32
N LEU A 21 -15.83 14.08 -15.39
CA LEU A 21 -16.70 13.86 -14.23
C LEU A 21 -16.03 13.05 -13.09
N PRO A 22 -15.39 11.88 -13.31
CA PRO A 22 -14.78 11.11 -12.22
C PRO A 22 -13.57 11.80 -11.55
N GLU A 23 -12.91 12.73 -12.25
CA GLU A 23 -11.84 13.55 -11.69
C GLU A 23 -12.43 14.74 -10.91
N ASP A 24 -13.46 15.39 -11.45
CA ASP A 24 -14.08 16.55 -10.83
C ASP A 24 -14.89 16.17 -9.58
N GLU A 25 -15.50 14.98 -9.53
CA GLU A 25 -16.06 14.40 -8.29
C GLU A 25 -15.00 14.24 -7.18
N LYS A 26 -13.77 13.86 -7.54
CA LYS A 26 -12.66 13.77 -6.57
C LYS A 26 -12.24 15.14 -6.07
N LYS A 27 -12.29 16.17 -6.92
CA LYS A 27 -12.01 17.56 -6.52
C LYS A 27 -13.07 18.06 -5.55
N VAL A 28 -14.36 17.83 -5.81
CA VAL A 28 -15.44 18.14 -4.86
C VAL A 28 -15.22 17.43 -3.53
N ALA A 29 -14.92 16.14 -3.53
CA ALA A 29 -14.63 15.39 -2.30
C ALA A 29 -13.45 15.98 -1.51
N ALA A 30 -12.40 16.45 -2.19
CA ALA A 30 -11.26 17.09 -1.54
C ALA A 30 -11.64 18.44 -0.90
N VAL A 31 -12.44 19.27 -1.57
CA VAL A 31 -12.90 20.56 -1.01
C VAL A 31 -13.89 20.35 0.14
N ARG A 32 -14.80 19.37 0.04
CA ARG A 32 -15.68 18.98 1.16
C ARG A 32 -14.89 18.58 2.40
N ARG A 33 -13.82 17.80 2.22
CA ARG A 33 -12.92 17.45 3.32
C ARG A 33 -12.27 18.67 3.95
N GLN A 34 -11.82 19.65 3.16
CA GLN A 34 -11.26 20.91 3.69
C GLN A 34 -12.29 21.69 4.51
N ARG A 35 -13.53 21.77 4.02
CA ARG A 35 -14.66 22.36 4.78
C ARG A 35 -14.85 21.65 6.12
N ASP A 36 -14.91 20.33 6.11
CA ASP A 36 -15.18 19.55 7.33
C ASP A 36 -14.02 19.64 8.32
N GLU A 37 -12.77 19.68 7.85
CA GLU A 37 -11.58 19.91 8.68
C GLU A 37 -11.58 21.32 9.31
N PHE A 38 -12.03 22.34 8.58
CA PHE A 38 -12.22 23.69 9.11
C PHE A 38 -13.33 23.75 10.16
N LEU A 39 -14.46 23.08 9.90
CA LEU A 39 -15.64 23.11 10.76
C LEU A 39 -15.48 22.24 12.01
N ALA A 40 -14.65 21.20 11.97
CA ALA A 40 -14.46 20.24 13.06
C ALA A 40 -14.31 20.88 14.46
N PRO A 41 -13.41 21.87 14.70
CA PRO A 41 -13.30 22.50 16.02
C PRO A 41 -14.61 23.15 16.49
N TYR A 42 -15.35 23.83 15.62
CA TYR A 42 -16.63 24.48 15.96
C TYR A 42 -17.74 23.45 16.17
N PHE A 43 -17.79 22.42 15.32
CA PHE A 43 -18.75 21.33 15.45
C PHE A 43 -18.56 20.59 16.78
N GLU A 44 -17.32 20.33 17.19
CA GLU A 44 -16.99 19.65 18.43
C GLU A 44 -17.36 20.43 19.71
N GLU A 45 -17.74 21.71 19.62
CA GLU A 45 -18.31 22.48 20.74
C GLU A 45 -19.81 22.21 20.92
N THR A 46 -20.49 21.76 19.87
CA THR A 46 -21.92 21.41 19.90
C THR A 46 -22.18 20.12 20.67
N GLU A 47 -23.42 19.86 21.07
CA GLU A 47 -23.78 18.57 21.68
C GLU A 47 -23.60 17.41 20.70
N ALA A 48 -24.07 17.58 19.45
CA ALA A 48 -23.95 16.58 18.39
C ALA A 48 -22.47 16.26 18.07
N GLY A 49 -21.62 17.27 17.94
CA GLY A 49 -20.20 17.05 17.68
C GLY A 49 -19.45 16.41 18.85
N ARG A 50 -19.79 16.76 20.10
CA ARG A 50 -19.27 16.04 21.27
C ARG A 50 -19.67 14.57 21.28
N GLN A 51 -20.93 14.27 20.96
CA GLN A 51 -21.41 12.89 20.86
C GLN A 51 -20.72 12.13 19.71
N ALA A 52 -20.57 12.74 18.53
CA ALA A 52 -19.88 12.12 17.40
C ALA A 52 -18.39 11.85 17.70
N LYS A 53 -17.68 12.81 18.31
CA LYS A 53 -16.30 12.65 18.76
C LYS A 53 -16.17 11.54 19.80
N GLN A 54 -17.08 11.49 20.77
CA GLN A 54 -17.10 10.46 21.80
C GLN A 54 -17.41 9.08 21.21
N ALA A 55 -18.40 8.96 20.32
CA ALA A 55 -18.72 7.73 19.62
C ALA A 55 -17.52 7.20 18.81
N ARG A 56 -16.78 8.09 18.12
CA ARG A 56 -15.54 7.74 17.43
C ARG A 56 -14.48 7.23 18.40
N LYS A 57 -14.28 7.92 19.53
CA LYS A 57 -13.33 7.50 20.57
C LYS A 57 -13.70 6.14 21.16
N ASP A 58 -14.98 5.91 21.44
CA ASP A 58 -15.48 4.68 22.04
C ASP A 58 -15.39 3.51 21.06
N ALA A 59 -15.74 3.72 19.80
CA ALA A 59 -15.55 2.72 18.74
C ALA A 59 -14.09 2.31 18.58
N LEU A 60 -13.16 3.27 18.63
CA LEU A 60 -11.72 2.99 18.58
C LEU A 60 -11.17 2.33 19.85
N ASN A 61 -11.94 2.33 20.94
CA ASN A 61 -11.59 1.75 22.22
C ASN A 61 -12.34 0.45 22.53
N LYS A 62 -13.17 -0.06 21.61
CA LYS A 62 -13.75 -1.39 21.74
C LYS A 62 -12.65 -2.46 21.81
N ASP A 63 -12.89 -3.52 22.58
CA ASP A 63 -11.87 -4.51 22.92
C ASP A 63 -11.36 -5.27 21.69
N ASP A 64 -12.23 -5.52 20.72
CA ASP A 64 -11.89 -6.08 19.41
C ASP A 64 -10.94 -5.17 18.62
N VAL A 65 -11.23 -3.87 18.54
CA VAL A 65 -10.35 -2.89 17.86
C VAL A 65 -9.01 -2.75 18.57
N LYS A 66 -9.01 -2.76 19.91
CA LYS A 66 -7.78 -2.76 20.72
C LYS A 66 -6.92 -3.98 20.44
N ASP A 67 -7.53 -5.17 20.36
CA ASP A 67 -6.82 -6.40 20.06
C ASP A 67 -6.20 -6.36 18.64
N LEU A 68 -6.96 -5.91 17.62
CA LEU A 68 -6.43 -5.74 16.26
C LEU A 68 -5.24 -4.76 16.23
N ARG A 69 -5.32 -3.64 16.95
CA ARG A 69 -4.20 -2.68 17.10
C ARG A 69 -2.98 -3.30 17.78
N GLN A 70 -3.21 -4.08 18.84
CA GLN A 70 -2.14 -4.73 19.59
C GLN A 70 -1.44 -5.80 18.74
N GLN A 71 -2.19 -6.58 17.96
CA GLN A 71 -1.63 -7.57 17.03
C GLN A 71 -0.70 -6.91 15.99
N LEU A 72 -1.14 -5.79 15.38
CA LEU A 72 -0.33 -5.02 14.44
C LEU A 72 0.92 -4.44 15.12
N ARG A 73 0.77 -3.85 16.30
CA ARG A 73 1.88 -3.30 17.07
C ARG A 73 2.93 -4.36 17.41
N ILE A 74 2.51 -5.52 17.90
CA ILE A 74 3.42 -6.63 18.22
C ILE A 74 4.16 -7.11 16.96
N ALA A 75 3.48 -7.16 15.81
CA ALA A 75 4.11 -7.55 14.55
C ALA A 75 5.14 -6.53 14.06
N ASP A 76 4.84 -5.23 14.17
CA ASP A 76 5.79 -4.16 13.86
C ASP A 76 6.98 -4.14 14.83
N GLU A 77 6.74 -4.34 16.13
CA GLU A 77 7.81 -4.47 17.13
C GLU A 77 8.70 -5.69 16.83
N ARG A 78 8.12 -6.84 16.47
CA ARG A 78 8.86 -8.03 16.04
C ARG A 78 9.66 -7.80 14.77
N MET A 79 9.10 -7.09 13.78
CA MET A 79 9.81 -6.74 12.55
C MET A 79 10.99 -5.80 12.85
N LYS A 80 10.77 -4.79 13.69
CA LYS A 80 11.81 -3.85 14.14
C LYS A 80 12.92 -4.58 14.90
N LEU A 81 12.58 -5.51 15.79
CA LEU A 81 13.56 -6.35 16.50
C LEU A 81 14.30 -7.31 15.57
N ALA A 82 13.65 -7.84 14.53
CA ALA A 82 14.32 -8.70 13.55
C ALA A 82 15.28 -7.92 12.65
N GLN A 83 14.89 -6.71 12.23
CA GLN A 83 15.73 -5.81 11.42
C GLN A 83 16.87 -5.20 12.24
N HIS A 84 16.57 -4.81 13.48
CA HIS A 84 17.44 -4.12 14.43
C HIS A 84 17.38 -4.84 15.79
N PRO A 85 18.00 -6.03 15.89
CA PRO A 85 18.08 -6.75 17.16
C PRO A 85 18.79 -5.86 18.17
N VAL A 86 18.10 -5.59 19.29
CA VAL A 86 18.46 -4.66 20.38
C VAL A 86 19.81 -3.99 20.14
N GLU A 87 19.80 -2.73 19.69
CA GLU A 87 20.99 -1.91 19.79
C GLU A 87 21.37 -1.86 21.27
N ILE A 88 22.41 -2.60 21.67
CA ILE A 88 23.11 -2.36 22.94
C ILE A 88 23.36 -0.86 22.95
N GLN A 89 22.68 -0.15 23.86
CA GLN A 89 22.57 1.30 23.86
C GLN A 89 23.94 1.93 23.57
N LYS A 90 23.98 2.85 22.59
CA LYS A 90 25.18 3.43 21.97
C LYS A 90 26.26 3.94 22.95
N LYS A 91 25.95 4.19 24.23
CA LYS A 91 26.90 4.76 25.21
C LYS A 91 28.10 3.87 25.54
N PHE A 92 28.05 2.56 25.29
CA PHE A 92 29.16 1.66 25.61
C PHE A 92 30.00 1.18 24.41
N LYS A 93 29.58 1.41 23.16
CA LYS A 93 30.20 0.78 21.97
C LYS A 93 31.64 1.25 21.71
N THR A 94 31.93 2.54 21.78
CA THR A 94 33.27 3.04 21.42
C THR A 94 34.31 2.69 22.49
N ARG A 95 33.95 2.83 23.77
CA ARG A 95 34.86 2.49 24.89
C ARG A 95 35.04 0.99 25.07
N SER A 96 34.01 0.16 24.86
CA SER A 96 34.16 -1.31 24.99
C SER A 96 34.88 -1.94 23.80
N ILE A 97 34.65 -1.48 22.57
CA ILE A 97 35.40 -2.00 21.41
C ILE A 97 36.85 -1.58 21.50
N ILE A 98 37.15 -0.32 21.85
CA ILE A 98 38.53 0.15 22.07
C ILE A 98 39.15 -0.59 23.27
N ALA A 99 38.45 -0.74 24.41
CA ALA A 99 39.00 -1.46 25.56
C ALA A 99 39.25 -2.95 25.26
N VAL A 100 38.36 -3.63 24.54
CA VAL A 100 38.53 -5.04 24.15
C VAL A 100 39.63 -5.19 23.11
N SER A 101 39.72 -4.30 22.12
CA SER A 101 40.80 -4.35 21.12
C SER A 101 42.16 -3.96 21.72
N VAL A 102 42.21 -2.97 22.61
CA VAL A 102 43.41 -2.63 23.40
C VAL A 102 43.80 -3.78 24.33
N LEU A 103 42.84 -4.49 24.96
CA LEU A 103 43.12 -5.68 25.77
C LEU A 103 43.64 -6.87 24.95
N VAL A 104 43.15 -7.06 23.72
CA VAL A 104 43.65 -8.09 22.79
C VAL A 104 45.06 -7.75 22.32
N VAL A 105 45.35 -6.48 21.99
CA VAL A 105 46.70 -6.03 21.61
C VAL A 105 47.66 -6.13 22.79
N LEU A 106 47.27 -5.69 23.99
CA LEU A 106 48.08 -5.85 25.20
C LEU A 106 48.28 -7.32 25.58
N GLY A 107 47.28 -8.19 25.38
CA GLY A 107 47.40 -9.63 25.57
C GLY A 107 48.37 -10.30 24.58
N LEU A 108 48.37 -9.86 23.32
CA LEU A 108 49.35 -10.31 22.31
C LEU A 108 50.76 -9.81 22.62
N ILE A 109 50.92 -8.54 23.03
CA ILE A 109 52.21 -8.00 23.47
C ILE A 109 52.71 -8.75 24.72
N ALA A 110 51.83 -9.05 25.68
CA ALA A 110 52.17 -9.82 26.87
C ALA A 110 52.53 -11.28 26.56
N LEU A 111 51.92 -11.90 25.54
CA LEU A 111 52.31 -13.23 25.05
C LEU A 111 53.67 -13.21 24.35
N ILE A 112 53.95 -12.17 23.56
CA ILE A 112 55.25 -12.00 22.87
C ILE A 112 56.36 -11.70 23.89
N TYR A 113 56.18 -10.73 24.78
CA TYR A 113 57.13 -10.42 25.85
C TYR A 113 57.28 -11.56 26.87
N GLY A 114 56.19 -12.26 27.20
CA GLY A 114 56.20 -13.44 28.05
C GLY A 114 57.01 -14.58 27.45
N LYS A 115 56.98 -14.75 26.13
CA LYS A 115 57.80 -15.76 25.42
C LYS A 115 59.29 -15.38 25.38
N PHE A 116 59.62 -14.08 25.31
CA PHE A 116 61.02 -13.60 25.36
C PHE A 116 61.64 -13.65 26.76
N PHE A 117 60.86 -13.43 27.83
CA PHE A 117 61.36 -13.45 29.22
C PHE A 117 61.52 -14.86 29.82
N ILE A 118 61.11 -15.93 29.15
CA ILE A 118 61.29 -17.31 29.63
C ILE A 118 62.68 -17.88 29.25
N THR A 119 63.44 -17.20 28.38
CA THR A 119 64.79 -17.60 27.94
C THR A 119 65.94 -16.90 28.66
N GLY A 120 65.70 -16.30 29.84
CA GLY A 120 66.73 -15.61 30.62
C GLY A 120 66.55 -15.75 32.11
N SER A 121 67.25 -16.74 32.68
CA SER A 121 67.70 -16.88 34.06
C SER A 121 66.71 -16.64 35.22
N SER A 122 66.48 -17.73 35.97
CA SER A 122 66.68 -17.84 37.43
C SER A 122 65.90 -16.91 38.38
N THR A 123 65.27 -17.54 39.38
CA THR A 123 64.86 -17.02 40.71
C THR A 123 63.67 -16.06 40.82
N SER A 124 62.55 -16.57 41.37
CA SER A 124 61.92 -16.08 42.62
C SER A 124 60.52 -16.69 42.84
N ASN A 125 60.36 -17.42 43.95
CA ASN A 125 59.11 -18.08 44.37
C ASN A 125 58.04 -17.10 44.94
N PHE A 126 58.10 -15.82 44.58
CA PHE A 126 57.07 -14.82 44.91
C PHE A 126 56.31 -14.30 43.68
N GLY A 127 56.79 -14.62 42.46
CA GLY A 127 56.21 -14.15 41.20
C GLY A 127 55.36 -15.18 40.44
N GLY A 128 55.27 -16.43 40.88
CA GLY A 128 54.63 -17.53 40.13
C GLY A 128 53.10 -17.53 40.18
N THR A 129 52.51 -17.17 41.32
CA THR A 129 51.06 -17.15 41.54
C THR A 129 50.39 -15.90 40.94
N THR A 130 51.00 -14.73 41.08
CA THR A 130 50.48 -13.48 40.51
C THR A 130 50.53 -13.49 38.98
N LYS A 131 51.59 -14.06 38.38
CA LYS A 131 51.68 -14.27 36.92
C LYS A 131 50.57 -15.20 36.43
N ARG A 132 50.31 -16.32 37.11
CA ARG A 132 49.21 -17.25 36.75
C ARG A 132 47.83 -16.60 36.84
N LEU A 133 47.58 -15.79 37.87
CA LEU A 133 46.29 -15.10 38.05
C LEU A 133 46.04 -14.09 36.92
N VAL A 134 47.05 -13.28 36.59
CA VAL A 134 46.98 -12.31 35.49
C VAL A 134 46.76 -13.02 34.15
N THR A 135 47.51 -14.09 33.86
CA THR A 135 47.32 -14.87 32.63
C THR A 135 45.92 -15.52 32.55
N SER A 136 45.37 -16.00 33.67
CA SER A 136 44.01 -16.57 33.73
C SER A 136 42.93 -15.52 33.46
N ILE A 137 43.10 -14.30 33.95
CA ILE A 137 42.18 -13.18 33.70
C ILE A 137 42.24 -12.76 32.22
N TYR A 138 43.44 -12.61 31.65
CA TYR A 138 43.60 -12.26 30.24
C TYR A 138 43.03 -13.31 29.29
N THR A 139 43.26 -14.59 29.57
CA THR A 139 42.70 -15.68 28.77
C THR A 139 41.17 -15.70 28.85
N MET A 140 40.58 -15.49 30.04
CA MET A 140 39.12 -15.36 30.19
C MET A 140 38.55 -14.22 29.33
N PHE A 141 39.15 -13.03 29.37
CA PHE A 141 38.69 -11.89 28.56
C PHE A 141 38.92 -12.10 27.06
N PHE A 142 40.00 -12.78 26.66
CA PHE A 142 40.27 -13.16 25.27
C PHE A 142 39.22 -14.15 24.73
N PHE A 143 38.87 -15.18 25.50
CA PHE A 143 37.79 -16.10 25.13
C PHE A 143 36.43 -15.39 25.08
N LEU A 144 36.16 -14.45 26.00
CA LEU A 144 34.94 -13.62 25.96
C LEU A 144 34.88 -12.76 24.69
N ALA A 145 36.00 -12.17 24.27
CA ALA A 145 36.10 -11.37 23.05
C ALA A 145 35.88 -12.23 21.79
N ILE A 146 36.50 -13.43 21.73
CA ILE A 146 36.28 -14.39 20.65
C ILE A 146 34.83 -14.87 20.62
N PHE A 147 34.27 -15.24 21.77
CA PHE A 147 32.88 -15.69 21.88
C PHE A 147 31.90 -14.61 21.44
N TYR A 148 32.15 -13.35 21.82
CA TYR A 148 31.39 -12.20 21.34
C TYR A 148 31.51 -12.02 19.82
N GLY A 149 32.71 -12.18 19.25
CA GLY A 149 32.95 -12.15 17.81
C GLY A 149 32.19 -13.25 17.05
N PHE A 150 32.25 -14.49 17.54
CA PHE A 150 31.50 -15.63 16.99
C PHE A 150 29.99 -15.43 17.11
N TYR A 151 29.50 -15.02 18.28
CA TYR A 151 28.09 -14.70 18.50
C TYR A 151 27.62 -13.64 17.51
N ARG A 152 28.35 -12.53 17.39
CA ARG A 152 28.02 -11.45 16.46
C ARG A 152 28.03 -11.92 15.00
N TYR A 153 29.02 -12.70 14.60
CA TYR A 153 29.14 -13.21 13.24
C TYR A 153 28.00 -14.19 12.88
N PHE A 154 27.74 -15.21 13.69
CA PHE A 154 26.68 -16.19 13.43
C PHE A 154 25.30 -15.56 13.48
N TYR A 155 25.05 -14.70 14.47
CA TYR A 155 23.77 -14.02 14.64
C TYR A 155 23.45 -13.10 13.44
N TRP A 156 24.42 -12.30 12.98
CA TRP A 156 24.19 -11.37 11.87
C TRP A 156 24.20 -12.03 10.48
N ARG A 157 25.05 -13.04 10.25
CA ARG A 157 25.20 -13.67 8.92
C ARG A 157 24.17 -14.78 8.66
N LYS A 158 23.79 -15.56 9.68
CA LYS A 158 22.94 -16.75 9.52
C LYS A 158 21.52 -16.55 10.05
N TYR A 159 21.36 -15.96 11.24
CA TYR A 159 20.07 -15.89 11.93
C TYR A 159 19.25 -14.65 11.56
N ARG A 160 19.88 -13.48 11.38
CA ARG A 160 19.18 -12.22 11.05
C ARG A 160 18.31 -12.32 9.77
N PRO A 161 18.79 -12.85 8.63
CA PRO A 161 17.95 -12.94 7.42
C PRO A 161 16.73 -13.86 7.61
N GLN A 162 16.89 -14.95 8.37
CA GLN A 162 15.81 -15.89 8.66
C GLN A 162 14.77 -15.29 9.61
N LEU A 163 15.21 -14.55 10.64
CA LEU A 163 14.34 -13.81 11.55
C LEU A 163 13.55 -12.71 10.83
N VAL A 164 14.20 -11.95 9.93
CA VAL A 164 13.52 -10.95 9.11
C VAL A 164 12.50 -11.59 8.18
N LYS A 165 12.86 -12.70 7.50
CA LYS A 165 11.92 -13.43 6.64
C LYS A 165 10.71 -13.97 7.41
N TYR A 166 10.94 -14.50 8.61
CA TYR A 166 9.87 -14.98 9.48
C TYR A 166 8.97 -13.84 10.00
N ALA A 167 9.56 -12.73 10.47
CA ALA A 167 8.82 -11.56 10.93
C ALA A 167 8.03 -10.91 9.79
N GLN A 168 8.60 -10.83 8.59
CA GLN A 168 7.91 -10.34 7.39
C GLN A 168 6.72 -11.22 7.04
N LYS A 169 6.89 -12.55 7.02
CA LYS A 169 5.78 -13.50 6.80
C LYS A 169 4.66 -13.29 7.82
N LYS A 170 4.99 -13.12 9.10
CA LYS A 170 4.00 -12.85 10.16
C LYS A 170 3.31 -11.49 10.00
N LYS A 171 4.01 -10.47 9.49
CA LYS A 171 3.40 -9.18 9.13
C LYS A 171 2.46 -9.31 7.93
N ASP A 172 2.84 -10.09 6.91
CA ASP A 172 1.99 -10.34 5.74
C ASP A 172 0.71 -11.11 6.10
N GLU A 173 0.78 -12.05 7.05
CA GLU A 173 -0.39 -12.76 7.61
C GLU A 173 -1.38 -11.80 8.31
N LEU A 174 -0.94 -10.61 8.73
CA LEU A 174 -1.77 -9.59 9.37
C LEU A 174 -2.29 -8.51 8.40
N LYS A 175 -2.04 -8.63 7.09
CA LYS A 175 -2.67 -7.74 6.09
C LYS A 175 -4.20 -7.71 6.18
N PRO A 176 -4.91 -8.83 6.40
CA PRO A 176 -6.36 -8.80 6.60
C PRO A 176 -6.77 -8.07 7.88
N VAL A 177 -5.93 -8.10 8.93
CA VAL A 177 -6.15 -7.37 10.18
C VAL A 177 -5.97 -5.86 9.95
N GLN A 178 -4.96 -5.47 9.18
CA GLN A 178 -4.77 -4.07 8.76
C GLN A 178 -5.96 -3.58 7.94
N ALA A 179 -6.41 -4.35 6.95
CA ALA A 179 -7.57 -4.00 6.12
C ALA A 179 -8.83 -3.80 6.98
N LYS A 180 -9.15 -4.74 7.88
CA LYS A 180 -10.28 -4.60 8.81
C LYS A 180 -10.19 -3.35 9.68
N LEU A 181 -9.00 -2.99 10.15
CA LEU A 181 -8.81 -1.81 10.98
C LEU A 181 -8.94 -0.50 10.17
N ASP A 182 -8.53 -0.52 8.90
CA ASP A 182 -8.69 0.60 7.99
C ASP A 182 -10.16 0.75 7.54
N ASP A 183 -10.88 -0.36 7.35
CA ASP A 183 -12.33 -0.36 7.11
C ASP A 183 -13.07 0.30 8.30
N ILE A 184 -12.78 -0.13 9.53
CA ILE A 184 -13.37 0.46 10.75
C ILE A 184 -13.07 1.96 10.85
N LYS A 185 -11.84 2.40 10.50
CA LYS A 185 -11.51 3.83 10.50
C LYS A 185 -12.26 4.61 9.42
N THR A 186 -12.45 4.00 8.25
CA THR A 186 -13.19 4.58 7.13
C THR A 186 -14.65 4.75 7.51
N ASP A 187 -15.29 3.72 8.08
CA ASP A 187 -16.67 3.78 8.56
C ASP A 187 -16.83 4.86 9.65
N LEU A 188 -15.88 4.97 10.57
CA LEU A 188 -15.91 5.99 11.61
C LEU A 188 -15.67 7.41 11.10
N ALA A 189 -14.92 7.57 10.00
CA ALA A 189 -14.79 8.84 9.32
C ALA A 189 -16.12 9.20 8.63
N ALA A 190 -16.70 8.27 7.86
CA ALA A 190 -17.98 8.46 7.19
C ALA A 190 -19.12 8.83 8.16
N ASN A 191 -19.22 8.17 9.32
CA ASN A 191 -20.22 8.52 10.34
C ASN A 191 -20.00 9.93 10.92
N TYR A 192 -18.75 10.38 11.03
CA TYR A 192 -18.45 11.73 11.50
C TYR A 192 -18.77 12.77 10.42
N ASP A 193 -18.43 12.46 9.16
CA ASP A 193 -18.72 13.29 7.99
C ASP A 193 -20.25 13.44 7.79
N GLU A 194 -21.02 12.38 8.01
CA GLU A 194 -22.50 12.44 8.01
C GLU A 194 -23.04 13.31 9.16
N ALA A 195 -22.39 13.28 10.33
CA ALA A 195 -22.81 14.05 11.50
C ALA A 195 -22.47 15.55 11.38
N ILE A 196 -21.37 15.90 10.71
CA ILE A 196 -20.97 17.30 10.52
C ILE A 196 -21.75 17.98 9.38
N GLU A 197 -22.29 17.23 8.42
CA GLU A 197 -22.99 17.77 7.25
C GLU A 197 -24.18 18.71 7.62
N PRO A 198 -25.11 18.36 8.52
CA PRO A 198 -26.18 19.28 8.92
C PRO A 198 -25.65 20.55 9.60
N PHE A 199 -24.56 20.44 10.35
CA PHE A 199 -23.90 21.59 10.96
C PHE A 199 -23.32 22.51 9.88
N ALA A 200 -22.60 21.94 8.90
CA ALA A 200 -22.04 22.68 7.78
C ALA A 200 -23.07 23.48 6.98
N GLN A 201 -24.28 22.93 6.78
CA GLN A 201 -25.37 23.62 6.07
C GLN A 201 -25.95 24.81 6.84
N SER A 202 -25.94 24.74 8.17
CA SER A 202 -26.45 25.80 9.05
C SER A 202 -25.39 26.81 9.50
N TYR A 203 -24.11 26.45 9.38
CA TYR A 203 -22.99 27.26 9.83
C TYR A 203 -22.73 28.41 8.86
N ASN A 204 -22.98 29.63 9.34
CA ASN A 204 -22.67 30.86 8.64
C ASN A 204 -21.58 31.60 9.41
N SER A 205 -20.51 31.96 8.72
CA SER A 205 -19.38 32.67 9.31
C SER A 205 -18.89 33.77 8.36
N ASP A 206 -18.47 34.87 8.96
CA ASP A 206 -17.78 35.97 8.26
C ASP A 206 -16.28 35.71 8.09
N ASP A 207 -15.80 34.55 8.54
CA ASP A 207 -14.43 34.10 8.35
C ASP A 207 -14.09 34.01 6.85
N ALA A 208 -13.00 34.69 6.47
CA ALA A 208 -12.58 34.78 5.08
C ALA A 208 -12.17 33.43 4.51
N ASP A 209 -11.50 32.60 5.32
CA ASP A 209 -11.02 31.28 4.90
C ASP A 209 -12.21 30.34 4.68
N TYR A 210 -13.21 30.38 5.56
CA TYR A 210 -14.43 29.60 5.39
C TYR A 210 -15.22 30.02 4.14
N ARG A 211 -15.37 31.32 3.90
CA ARG A 211 -16.05 31.84 2.71
C ARG A 211 -15.33 31.44 1.42
N GLU A 212 -14.00 31.44 1.43
CA GLU A 212 -13.21 30.95 0.30
C GLU A 212 -13.48 29.46 0.04
N ILE A 213 -13.42 28.61 1.08
CA ILE A 213 -13.70 27.17 0.95
C ILE A 213 -15.11 26.91 0.39
N ILE A 214 -16.13 27.61 0.90
CA ILE A 214 -17.51 27.46 0.41
C ILE A 214 -17.66 27.97 -1.03
N SER A 215 -16.99 29.07 -1.39
CA SER A 215 -16.95 29.56 -2.78
C SER A 215 -16.34 28.51 -3.71
N GLN A 216 -15.19 27.92 -3.35
CA GLN A 216 -14.56 26.86 -4.10
C GLN A 216 -15.46 25.61 -4.20
N LEU A 217 -16.13 25.23 -3.10
CA LEU A 217 -17.03 24.09 -3.09
C LEU A 217 -18.20 24.30 -4.05
N ASN A 218 -18.86 25.45 -3.98
CA ASN A 218 -19.98 25.78 -4.86
C ASN A 218 -19.56 25.81 -6.34
N GLN A 219 -18.37 26.34 -6.65
CA GLN A 219 -17.83 26.32 -8.01
C GLN A 219 -17.60 24.89 -8.51
N GLN A 220 -16.98 24.03 -7.69
CA GLN A 220 -16.70 22.65 -8.08
C GLN A 220 -17.98 21.80 -8.18
N GLU A 221 -18.95 22.00 -7.29
CA GLU A 221 -20.25 21.34 -7.39
C GLU A 221 -21.04 21.78 -8.62
N GLN A 222 -20.90 23.04 -9.04
CA GLN A 222 -21.49 23.51 -10.29
C GLN A 222 -20.84 22.84 -11.50
N ILE A 223 -19.52 22.70 -11.51
CA ILE A 223 -18.79 21.95 -12.57
C ILE A 223 -19.28 20.51 -12.63
N VAL A 224 -19.34 19.80 -11.50
CA VAL A 224 -19.82 18.41 -11.46
C VAL A 224 -21.27 18.30 -11.94
N LYS A 225 -22.15 19.25 -11.62
CA LYS A 225 -23.52 19.28 -12.15
C LYS A 225 -23.55 19.45 -13.66
N GLU A 226 -22.70 20.32 -14.21
CA GLU A 226 -22.59 20.53 -15.65
C GLU A 226 -22.03 19.29 -16.36
N ASP A 227 -21.02 18.65 -15.80
CA ASP A 227 -20.42 17.42 -16.34
C ASP A 227 -21.38 16.23 -16.27
N GLN A 228 -22.14 16.12 -15.18
CA GLN A 228 -23.19 15.11 -15.03
C GLN A 228 -24.31 15.35 -16.05
N ALA A 229 -24.74 16.59 -16.25
CA ALA A 229 -25.72 16.92 -17.28
C ALA A 229 -25.19 16.59 -18.69
N ALA A 230 -23.89 16.82 -18.96
CA ALA A 230 -23.24 16.42 -20.21
C ALA A 230 -23.16 14.90 -20.39
N LEU A 231 -22.92 14.14 -19.32
CA LEU A 231 -22.98 12.67 -19.38
C LEU A 231 -24.40 12.17 -19.66
N GLU A 232 -25.42 12.84 -19.11
CA GLU A 232 -26.82 12.49 -19.30
C GLU A 232 -27.35 12.75 -20.71
N THR A 233 -26.80 13.72 -21.45
CA THR A 233 -27.14 13.91 -22.87
C THR A 233 -26.61 12.80 -23.77
N ILE A 234 -25.56 12.08 -23.34
CA ILE A 234 -25.01 10.95 -24.08
C ILE A 234 -25.90 9.72 -23.89
N PRO A 235 -26.25 8.97 -24.96
CA PRO A 235 -27.00 7.71 -24.86
C PRO A 235 -26.32 6.67 -23.95
N GLU A 236 -27.11 6.01 -23.10
CA GLU A 236 -26.60 5.13 -22.04
C GLU A 236 -25.70 4.00 -22.54
N ASN A 237 -25.99 3.45 -23.73
CA ASN A 237 -25.23 2.37 -24.35
C ASN A 237 -23.77 2.75 -24.70
N VAL A 238 -23.44 4.04 -24.74
CA VAL A 238 -22.11 4.55 -25.12
C VAL A 238 -21.49 5.48 -24.07
N ARG A 239 -22.06 5.57 -22.87
CA ARG A 239 -21.53 6.36 -21.74
C ARG A 239 -20.22 5.82 -21.13
N ASN A 240 -19.66 4.74 -21.66
CA ASN A 240 -18.40 4.23 -21.14
C ASN A 240 -17.21 5.07 -21.64
N VAL A 241 -16.18 5.17 -20.80
CA VAL A 241 -15.00 6.01 -21.06
C VAL A 241 -14.30 5.64 -22.37
N LYS A 242 -14.33 4.37 -22.78
CA LYS A 242 -13.65 3.92 -24.00
C LYS A 242 -14.35 4.46 -25.25
N ASP A 243 -15.67 4.37 -25.31
CA ASP A 243 -16.44 4.80 -26.47
C ASP A 243 -16.49 6.33 -26.55
N MET A 244 -16.66 7.02 -25.42
CA MET A 244 -16.54 8.48 -25.39
C MET A 244 -15.16 8.93 -25.89
N ASN A 245 -14.06 8.29 -25.46
CA ASN A 245 -12.71 8.61 -25.95
C ASN A 245 -12.55 8.35 -27.46
N HIS A 246 -13.20 7.31 -27.98
CA HIS A 246 -13.19 7.03 -29.40
C HIS A 246 -13.92 8.12 -30.18
N PHE A 247 -15.08 8.56 -29.70
CA PHE A 247 -15.86 9.63 -30.32
C PHE A 247 -15.14 10.96 -30.30
N THR A 248 -14.56 11.34 -29.16
CA THR A 248 -13.73 12.55 -29.04
C THR A 248 -12.61 12.54 -30.08
N LYS A 249 -11.86 11.44 -30.20
CA LYS A 249 -10.78 11.34 -31.21
C LYS A 249 -11.29 11.42 -32.64
N SER A 250 -12.45 10.84 -32.93
CA SER A 250 -13.06 10.89 -34.27
C SER A 250 -13.47 12.31 -34.64
N LEU A 251 -14.06 13.05 -33.70
CA LEU A 251 -14.40 14.47 -33.87
C LEU A 251 -13.13 15.32 -34.00
N GLU A 252 -12.12 15.14 -33.13
CA GLU A 252 -10.86 15.89 -33.17
C GLU A 252 -10.10 15.68 -34.49
N ALA A 253 -10.07 14.45 -35.01
CA ALA A 253 -9.44 14.10 -36.27
C ALA A 253 -10.24 14.53 -37.52
N GLY A 254 -11.47 15.03 -37.34
CA GLY A 254 -12.35 15.43 -38.45
C GLY A 254 -12.92 14.24 -39.24
N HIS A 255 -12.95 13.05 -38.64
CA HIS A 255 -13.57 11.86 -39.23
C HIS A 255 -15.10 11.84 -39.06
N ALA A 256 -15.61 12.62 -38.12
CA ALA A 256 -17.03 12.88 -37.94
C ALA A 256 -17.23 14.36 -37.54
N GLU A 257 -18.38 14.91 -37.91
CA GLU A 257 -18.81 16.26 -37.57
C GLU A 257 -20.12 16.27 -36.77
N THR A 258 -20.89 15.18 -36.82
CA THR A 258 -22.19 15.06 -36.16
C THR A 258 -22.28 13.78 -35.33
N TRP A 259 -23.18 13.78 -34.35
CA TRP A 259 -23.44 12.60 -33.51
C TRP A 259 -23.90 11.39 -34.34
N GLN A 260 -24.75 11.61 -35.34
CA GLN A 260 -25.25 10.56 -36.21
C GLN A 260 -24.12 9.83 -36.95
N GLN A 261 -23.10 10.55 -37.43
CA GLN A 261 -21.92 9.96 -38.08
C GLN A 261 -21.09 9.12 -37.11
N LEU A 262 -20.93 9.57 -35.86
CA LEU A 262 -20.25 8.82 -34.81
C LEU A 262 -20.97 7.51 -34.50
N MET A 263 -22.29 7.58 -34.32
CA MET A 263 -23.11 6.41 -34.02
C MET A 263 -23.17 5.42 -35.18
N GLU A 264 -23.24 5.88 -36.43
CA GLU A 264 -23.20 4.99 -37.59
C GLU A 264 -21.86 4.24 -37.68
N ALA A 265 -20.75 4.94 -37.46
CA ALA A 265 -19.42 4.33 -37.43
C ALA A 265 -19.28 3.33 -36.28
N HIS A 266 -19.78 3.68 -35.10
CA HIS A 266 -19.81 2.83 -33.91
C HIS A 266 -20.62 1.55 -34.16
N ASP A 267 -21.86 1.69 -34.62
CA ASP A 267 -22.76 0.56 -34.87
C ASP A 267 -22.22 -0.37 -35.95
N LYS A 268 -21.58 0.19 -36.98
CA LYS A 268 -20.89 -0.60 -38.00
C LYS A 268 -19.73 -1.40 -37.39
N GLN A 269 -18.96 -0.79 -36.49
CA GLN A 269 -17.85 -1.46 -35.81
C GLN A 269 -18.35 -2.58 -34.88
N GLU A 270 -19.42 -2.34 -34.13
CA GLU A 270 -20.02 -3.35 -33.24
C GLU A 270 -20.59 -4.53 -34.03
N ARG A 271 -21.29 -4.27 -35.16
CA ARG A 271 -21.74 -5.35 -36.05
C ARG A 271 -20.57 -6.18 -36.59
N GLN A 272 -19.47 -5.54 -36.98
CA GLN A 272 -18.28 -6.25 -37.45
C GLN A 272 -17.65 -7.11 -36.34
N ARG A 273 -17.56 -6.59 -35.11
CA ARG A 273 -17.04 -7.35 -33.95
C ARG A 273 -17.93 -8.56 -33.63
N GLU A 274 -19.24 -8.37 -33.65
CA GLU A 274 -20.23 -9.42 -33.42
C GLU A 274 -20.14 -10.51 -34.52
N GLU A 275 -19.97 -10.13 -35.79
CA GLU A 275 -19.75 -11.08 -36.89
C GLU A 275 -18.46 -11.89 -36.74
N ILE A 276 -17.36 -11.24 -36.34
CA ILE A 276 -16.08 -11.92 -36.07
C ILE A 276 -16.26 -12.91 -34.91
N ARG A 277 -16.91 -12.49 -33.81
CA ARG A 277 -17.17 -13.36 -32.67
C ARG A 277 -17.99 -14.59 -33.07
N ARG A 278 -19.05 -14.41 -33.86
CA ARG A 278 -19.86 -15.51 -34.39
C ARG A 278 -19.05 -16.45 -35.28
N LYS A 279 -18.18 -15.92 -36.14
CA LYS A 279 -17.28 -16.74 -36.99
C LYS A 279 -16.28 -17.53 -36.15
N GLU A 280 -15.72 -16.93 -35.09
CA GLU A 280 -14.81 -17.59 -34.17
C GLU A 280 -15.48 -18.69 -33.34
N GLU A 281 -16.69 -18.43 -32.83
CA GLU A 281 -17.49 -19.42 -32.10
C GLU A 281 -17.87 -20.60 -33.01
N ALA A 282 -18.30 -20.32 -34.25
CA ALA A 282 -18.57 -21.35 -35.24
C ALA A 282 -17.31 -22.17 -35.59
N ALA A 283 -16.14 -21.53 -35.71
CA ALA A 283 -14.88 -22.22 -35.94
C ALA A 283 -14.48 -23.12 -34.77
N LYS A 284 -14.60 -22.64 -33.53
CA LYS A 284 -14.34 -23.43 -32.31
C LYS A 284 -15.30 -24.62 -32.20
N GLN A 285 -16.58 -24.44 -32.52
CA GLN A 285 -17.56 -25.52 -32.50
C GLN A 285 -17.29 -26.55 -33.61
N ALA A 286 -16.92 -26.11 -34.81
CA ALA A 286 -16.52 -27.00 -35.90
C ALA A 286 -15.24 -27.79 -35.55
N GLU A 287 -14.28 -27.15 -34.86
CA GLU A 287 -13.06 -27.81 -34.40
C GLU A 287 -13.34 -28.84 -33.29
N ALA A 288 -14.19 -28.51 -32.31
CA ALA A 288 -14.65 -29.45 -31.29
C ALA A 288 -15.40 -30.65 -31.89
N ASN A 289 -16.23 -30.43 -32.92
CA ASN A 289 -16.91 -31.50 -33.65
C ASN A 289 -15.92 -32.39 -34.43
N LYS A 290 -14.87 -31.81 -35.04
CA LYS A 290 -13.82 -32.58 -35.71
C LYS A 290 -12.98 -33.40 -34.73
N LEU A 291 -12.63 -32.83 -33.57
CA LEU A 291 -11.87 -33.51 -32.52
C LEU A 291 -12.67 -34.69 -31.94
N SER A 292 -13.96 -34.48 -31.63
CA SER A 292 -14.82 -35.56 -31.14
C SER A 292 -15.05 -36.65 -32.19
N ALA A 293 -15.21 -36.31 -33.48
CA ALA A 293 -15.30 -37.29 -34.55
C ALA A 293 -14.00 -38.11 -34.71
N ARG A 294 -12.83 -37.46 -34.62
CA ARG A 294 -11.52 -38.15 -34.63
C ARG A 294 -11.36 -39.09 -33.44
N GLN A 295 -11.83 -38.69 -32.26
CA GLN A 295 -11.76 -39.50 -31.04
C GLN A 295 -12.67 -40.74 -31.14
N ARG A 296 -13.89 -40.59 -31.70
CA ARG A 296 -14.78 -41.73 -32.02
C ARG A 296 -14.13 -42.69 -33.02
N ASN A 297 -13.54 -42.18 -34.11
CA ASN A 297 -12.87 -43.02 -35.09
C ASN A 297 -11.62 -43.74 -34.52
N ARG A 298 -10.88 -43.10 -33.60
CA ARG A 298 -9.75 -43.74 -32.90
C ARG A 298 -10.22 -44.89 -32.01
N ASN A 299 -11.32 -44.70 -31.28
CA ASN A 299 -11.88 -45.74 -30.41
C ASN A 299 -12.41 -46.94 -31.23
N ASN A 300 -13.07 -46.68 -32.36
CA ASN A 300 -13.54 -47.76 -33.25
C ASN A 300 -12.38 -48.51 -33.94
N GLY A 301 -11.31 -47.81 -34.35
CA GLY A 301 -10.13 -48.44 -34.93
C GLY A 301 -9.35 -49.33 -33.94
N GLN A 302 -9.39 -49.03 -32.64
CA GLN A 302 -8.76 -49.87 -31.61
C GLN A 302 -9.59 -51.13 -31.27
N GLN A 303 -10.90 -51.12 -31.49
CA GLN A 303 -11.74 -52.31 -31.32
C GLN A 303 -11.53 -53.33 -32.46
N HIS A 304 -11.25 -52.88 -33.67
CA HIS A 304 -11.00 -53.77 -34.82
C HIS A 304 -9.61 -54.44 -34.83
N HIS A 305 -8.64 -53.96 -34.04
CA HIS A 305 -7.32 -54.59 -33.93
C HIS A 305 -7.19 -55.60 -32.78
N LYS A 306 -8.25 -55.79 -31.99
CA LYS A 306 -8.29 -56.74 -30.86
C LYS A 306 -9.24 -57.92 -31.07
N GLY A 307 -9.92 -58.00 -32.22
CA GLY A 307 -10.65 -59.19 -32.67
C GLY A 307 -9.84 -59.92 -33.72
#